data_AF-A0A8H4WXF2-F1
#
_entry.id   AF-A0A8H4WXF2-F1
#
_cell.length_a   1.000
_cell.length_b   1.000
_cell.length_c   1.000
_cell.angle_alpha   90.00
_cell.angle_beta   90.00
_cell.angle_gamma   90.00
#
_symmetry.space_group_name_H-M   'P 1'
#
loop_
_entity.id
_entity.type
_entity.pdbx_description
1 polymer ?
#
loop_
_entity_poly.entity_id
_entity_poly.type
_entity_poly.pdbx_seq_one_letter_code
_entity_poly.pdbx_strand_id
1 'polypeptide(L)'
;MIMYSNAIPTQPKTVQDCERQFDELCEYFGIPADIGGAERLRNLRNISTDDLSSAIMDLKNHTFRPVTDDLFSHSGIFDYYRDGSFAHEFKKRGLKLFIGEVLDEDTLYAVTNPPDPNIASLRMQISNYYALHVTDRLLKHYTLPQIKDKKG
;
A
#
# COMPACT_ATOMS: atom_id res chain seq x y z
N MET A 1 1.28 21.86 -8.30
CA MET A 1 0.94 20.62 -7.58
C MET A 1 1.11 20.86 -6.11
N ILE A 2 0.12 20.44 -5.32
CA ILE A 2 0.14 20.54 -3.87
C ILE A 2 -0.05 19.12 -3.32
N MET A 3 0.80 18.69 -2.39
CA MET A 3 0.73 17.39 -1.73
C MET A 3 0.68 17.61 -0.22
N TYR A 4 -0.42 17.20 0.41
CA TYR A 4 -0.63 17.29 1.85
C TYR A 4 -0.46 15.90 2.47
N SER A 5 0.47 15.75 3.43
CA SER A 5 0.74 14.48 4.14
C SER A 5 0.83 13.27 3.22
N ASN A 6 1.41 13.46 2.03
CA ASN A 6 1.49 12.41 1.04
C ASN A 6 2.70 12.61 0.14
N ALA A 7 3.30 11.50 -0.25
CA ALA A 7 4.43 11.43 -1.15
C ALA A 7 4.40 10.07 -1.86
N ILE A 8 5.26 9.89 -2.85
CA ILE A 8 5.59 8.57 -3.39
C ILE A 8 6.95 8.19 -2.77
N PRO A 9 6.96 7.51 -1.61
CA PRO A 9 8.21 7.27 -0.86
C PRO A 9 9.03 6.10 -1.43
N THR A 10 8.41 5.20 -2.20
CA THR A 10 9.05 4.07 -2.87
C THR A 10 8.34 3.75 -4.18
N GLN A 11 8.99 2.96 -5.05
CA GLN A 11 8.31 2.39 -6.22
C GLN A 11 7.06 1.63 -5.72
N PRO A 12 5.88 1.87 -6.30
CA PRO A 12 4.70 1.07 -5.98
C PRO A 12 4.91 -0.41 -6.26
N LYS A 13 4.13 -1.27 -5.59
CA LYS A 13 4.14 -2.73 -5.82
C LYS A 13 3.90 -3.06 -7.30
N THR A 14 4.49 -4.14 -7.78
CA THR A 14 4.17 -4.65 -9.13
C THR A 14 2.77 -5.30 -9.14
N VAL A 15 2.23 -5.55 -10.34
CA VAL A 15 1.00 -6.35 -10.47
C VAL A 15 1.15 -7.72 -9.79
N GLN A 16 2.32 -8.35 -9.96
CA GLN A 16 2.64 -9.65 -9.39
C GLN A 16 2.69 -9.62 -7.85
N ASP A 17 3.23 -8.55 -7.25
CA ASP A 17 3.22 -8.38 -5.79
C ASP A 17 1.80 -8.28 -5.22
N CYS A 18 0.84 -7.81 -6.03
CA CYS A 18 -0.56 -7.63 -5.66
C CYS A 18 -1.45 -8.84 -5.96
N GLU A 19 -0.96 -9.88 -6.63
CA GLU A 19 -1.72 -11.11 -6.91
C GLU A 19 -2.28 -11.72 -5.62
N ARG A 20 -1.50 -11.71 -4.53
CA ARG A 20 -1.96 -12.21 -3.23
C ARG A 20 -3.18 -11.45 -2.68
N GLN A 21 -3.25 -10.14 -2.89
CA GLN A 21 -4.39 -9.33 -2.49
C GLN A 21 -5.62 -9.65 -3.36
N PHE A 22 -5.42 -9.89 -4.65
CA PHE A 22 -6.48 -10.33 -5.56
C PHE A 22 -7.01 -11.73 -5.22
N ASP A 23 -6.11 -12.66 -4.88
CA ASP A 23 -6.43 -14.00 -4.39
C ASP A 23 -7.23 -13.96 -3.10
N GLU A 24 -6.80 -13.18 -2.12
CA GLU A 24 -7.51 -13.03 -0.85
C GLU A 24 -8.94 -12.48 -1.04
N LEU A 25 -9.12 -11.48 -1.92
CA LEU A 25 -10.44 -10.94 -2.23
C LEU A 25 -11.34 -11.99 -2.90
N CYS A 26 -10.80 -12.77 -3.83
CA CYS A 26 -11.55 -13.85 -4.49
C CYS A 26 -11.95 -14.94 -3.49
N GLU A 27 -11.02 -15.34 -2.62
CA GLU A 27 -11.26 -16.34 -1.57
C GLU A 27 -12.35 -15.87 -0.60
N TYR A 28 -12.32 -14.60 -0.17
CA TYR A 28 -13.33 -14.01 0.72
C TYR A 28 -14.76 -14.17 0.17
N PHE A 29 -14.93 -14.00 -1.14
CA PHE A 29 -16.23 -14.15 -1.82
C PHE A 29 -16.50 -15.55 -2.37
N GLY A 30 -15.66 -16.54 -2.04
CA GLY A 30 -15.84 -17.93 -2.49
C GLY A 30 -15.67 -18.13 -3.99
N ILE A 31 -14.92 -17.25 -4.66
CA ILE A 31 -14.61 -17.38 -6.10
C ILE A 31 -13.52 -18.45 -6.26
N PRO A 32 -13.72 -19.49 -7.09
CA PRO A 32 -12.75 -20.57 -7.26
C PRO A 32 -11.38 -20.06 -7.77
N ALA A 33 -10.30 -20.66 -7.29
CA ALA A 33 -8.94 -20.31 -7.68
C ALA A 33 -8.46 -21.01 -8.97
N ASP A 34 -9.16 -22.06 -9.39
CA ASP A 34 -8.85 -22.89 -10.56
C ASP A 34 -9.39 -22.31 -11.89
N ILE A 35 -10.22 -21.27 -11.81
CA ILE A 35 -10.70 -20.52 -12.97
C ILE A 35 -9.74 -19.37 -13.35
N GLY A 36 -9.71 -19.02 -14.63
CA GLY A 36 -8.81 -17.97 -15.13
C GLY A 36 -9.08 -16.58 -14.54
N GLY A 37 -8.03 -15.74 -14.43
CA GLY A 37 -8.13 -14.41 -13.80
C GLY A 37 -9.21 -13.50 -14.39
N ALA A 38 -9.45 -13.57 -15.71
CA ALA A 38 -10.54 -12.83 -16.35
C ALA A 38 -11.94 -13.28 -15.88
N GLU A 39 -12.13 -14.57 -15.61
CA GLU A 39 -13.37 -15.12 -15.06
C GLU A 39 -13.54 -14.74 -13.59
N ARG A 40 -12.46 -14.80 -12.80
CA ARG A 40 -12.45 -14.33 -11.41
C ARG A 40 -12.85 -12.85 -11.32
N LEU A 41 -12.31 -12.01 -12.20
CA LEU A 41 -12.67 -10.60 -12.29
C LEU A 41 -14.13 -10.40 -12.74
N ARG A 42 -14.66 -11.22 -13.65
CA ARG A 42 -16.08 -11.20 -14.02
C ARG A 42 -16.96 -11.51 -12.80
N ASN A 43 -16.61 -12.51 -12.00
CA ASN A 43 -17.34 -12.84 -10.79
C ASN A 43 -17.30 -11.71 -9.75
N LEU A 44 -16.13 -11.10 -9.53
CA LEU A 44 -16.01 -9.92 -8.64
C LEU A 44 -16.89 -8.76 -9.09
N ARG A 45 -17.05 -8.54 -10.40
CA ARG A 45 -17.93 -7.48 -10.95
C ARG A 45 -19.42 -7.73 -10.73
N ASN A 46 -19.81 -8.96 -10.39
CA ASN A 46 -21.20 -9.31 -10.06
C ASN A 46 -21.52 -9.10 -8.57
N ILE A 47 -20.52 -8.77 -7.74
CA ILE A 47 -20.68 -8.49 -6.32
C ILE A 47 -21.14 -7.05 -6.14
N SER A 48 -22.03 -6.81 -5.17
CA SER A 48 -22.52 -5.47 -4.90
C SER A 48 -21.40 -4.56 -4.39
N THR A 49 -21.52 -3.25 -4.64
CA THR A 49 -20.54 -2.27 -4.16
C THR A 49 -20.49 -2.20 -2.63
N ASP A 50 -21.63 -2.42 -1.98
CA ASP A 50 -21.73 -2.45 -0.52
C ASP A 50 -20.96 -3.64 0.04
N ASP A 51 -21.17 -4.85 -0.51
CA ASP A 51 -20.45 -6.05 -0.08
C ASP A 51 -18.95 -5.93 -0.32
N LEU A 52 -18.53 -5.41 -1.48
CA LEU A 52 -17.12 -5.15 -1.78
C LEU A 52 -16.49 -4.17 -0.79
N SER A 53 -17.21 -3.12 -0.42
CA SER A 53 -16.71 -2.09 0.51
C SER A 53 -16.64 -2.62 1.94
N SER A 54 -17.64 -3.38 2.38
CA SER A 54 -17.67 -4.01 3.70
C SER A 54 -16.56 -5.03 3.88
N ALA A 55 -16.19 -5.76 2.82
CA ALA A 55 -15.12 -6.76 2.88
C ALA A 55 -13.74 -6.14 3.12
N ILE A 56 -13.48 -4.89 2.74
CA ILE A 56 -12.13 -4.30 2.74
C ILE A 56 -11.46 -4.43 4.11
N MET A 57 -12.17 -4.12 5.20
CA MET A 57 -11.60 -4.13 6.55
C MET A 57 -11.39 -5.53 7.12
N ASP A 58 -11.97 -6.56 6.51
CA ASP A 58 -11.79 -7.95 6.91
C ASP A 58 -10.57 -8.61 6.26
N LEU A 59 -10.00 -7.99 5.21
CA LEU A 59 -8.84 -8.50 4.50
C LEU A 59 -7.55 -8.25 5.29
N LYS A 60 -6.61 -9.18 5.24
CA LYS A 60 -5.25 -8.95 5.74
C LYS A 60 -4.55 -7.93 4.85
N ASN A 61 -4.68 -8.07 3.53
CA ASN A 61 -4.19 -7.10 2.55
C ASN A 61 -5.27 -6.06 2.21
N HIS A 62 -5.73 -5.29 3.20
CA HIS A 62 -6.85 -4.35 3.05
C HIS A 62 -6.49 -3.00 2.41
N THR A 63 -5.20 -2.71 2.18
CA THR A 63 -4.79 -1.42 1.61
C THR A 63 -4.59 -1.53 0.09
N PHE A 64 -5.49 -0.89 -0.67
CA PHE A 64 -5.38 -0.80 -2.13
C PHE A 64 -4.61 0.46 -2.53
N ARG A 65 -3.55 0.30 -3.33
CA ARG A 65 -2.67 1.38 -3.82
C ARG A 65 -2.43 1.22 -5.32
N PRO A 66 -2.00 2.29 -6.02
CA PRO A 66 -1.50 2.15 -7.38
C PRO A 66 -0.39 1.10 -7.47
N VAL A 67 -0.30 0.43 -8.62
CA VAL A 67 0.74 -0.57 -8.92
C VAL A 67 1.64 -0.07 -10.04
N THR A 68 2.86 -0.62 -10.10
CA THR A 68 3.79 -0.47 -11.23
C THR A 68 3.36 -1.43 -12.33
N ASP A 69 2.86 -0.87 -13.43
CA ASP A 69 2.30 -1.60 -14.58
C ASP A 69 2.97 -1.23 -15.92
N ASP A 70 3.89 -0.26 -15.91
CA ASP A 70 4.53 0.30 -17.12
C ASP A 70 3.52 0.83 -18.17
N LEU A 71 2.28 1.09 -17.76
CA LEU A 71 1.23 1.70 -18.56
C LEU A 71 0.85 3.07 -17.99
N PHE A 72 0.50 3.09 -16.70
CA PHE A 72 0.22 4.32 -15.96
C PHE A 72 1.38 4.66 -15.03
N SER A 73 1.81 3.71 -14.19
CA SER A 73 2.94 3.89 -13.28
C SER A 73 4.16 3.15 -13.83
N HIS A 74 5.10 3.91 -14.36
CA HIS A 74 6.31 3.36 -14.93
C HIS A 74 7.30 2.93 -13.84
N SER A 75 8.01 1.85 -14.12
CA SER A 75 9.18 1.43 -13.35
C SER A 75 10.28 2.50 -13.38
N GLY A 76 11.17 2.49 -12.38
CA GLY A 76 12.31 3.40 -12.32
C GLY A 76 11.97 4.83 -11.91
N ILE A 77 10.86 5.05 -11.18
CA ILE A 77 10.44 6.41 -10.80
C ILE A 77 11.52 7.17 -10.00
N PHE A 78 12.30 6.44 -9.19
CA PHE A 78 13.42 7.02 -8.42
C PHE A 78 14.66 7.30 -9.26
N ASP A 79 14.86 6.59 -10.37
CA ASP A 79 15.93 6.92 -11.31
C ASP A 79 15.57 8.21 -12.05
N TYR A 80 14.32 8.32 -12.49
CA TYR A 80 13.76 9.53 -13.10
C TYR A 80 13.75 10.76 -12.19
N TYR A 81 13.66 10.56 -10.87
CA TYR A 81 13.82 11.65 -9.90
C TYR A 81 15.29 12.07 -9.71
N ARG A 82 16.22 11.10 -9.74
CA ARG A 82 17.64 11.33 -9.42
C ARG A 82 18.47 11.81 -10.61
N ASP A 83 18.11 11.44 -11.82
CA ASP A 83 18.82 11.84 -13.04
C ASP A 83 18.52 13.30 -13.47
N GLY A 84 17.54 13.95 -12.83
CA GLY A 84 17.11 15.32 -13.11
C GLY A 84 16.08 15.46 -14.24
N SER A 85 15.71 14.37 -14.90
CA SER A 85 14.71 14.33 -15.97
C SER A 85 13.33 14.81 -15.47
N PHE A 86 12.94 14.43 -14.25
CA PHE A 86 11.74 14.96 -13.59
C PHE A 86 11.77 16.48 -13.42
N ALA A 87 12.87 17.02 -12.90
CA ALA A 87 13.04 18.45 -12.67
C ALA A 87 13.04 19.24 -13.99
N HIS A 88 13.64 18.67 -15.04
CA HIS A 88 13.63 19.25 -16.39
C HIS A 88 12.20 19.40 -16.93
N GLU A 89 11.41 18.33 -16.90
CA GLU A 89 10.02 18.36 -17.37
C GLU A 89 9.15 19.31 -16.52
N PHE A 90 9.36 19.37 -15.20
CA PHE A 90 8.68 20.34 -14.33
C PHE A 90 8.95 21.78 -14.75
N LYS A 91 10.22 22.13 -14.99
CA LYS A 91 10.61 23.47 -15.44
C LYS A 91 10.04 23.80 -16.83
N LYS A 92 10.19 22.87 -17.78
CA LYS A 92 9.70 23.02 -19.15
C LYS A 92 8.20 23.29 -19.21
N ARG A 93 7.42 22.67 -18.31
CA ARG A 93 5.96 22.84 -18.23
C ARG A 93 5.51 23.95 -17.27
N GLY A 94 6.45 24.69 -16.66
CA GLY A 94 6.13 25.75 -15.70
C GLY A 94 5.45 25.25 -14.42
N LEU A 95 5.65 23.98 -14.04
CA LEU A 95 5.03 23.37 -12.88
C LEU A 95 5.79 23.73 -11.59
N LYS A 96 5.04 23.89 -10.50
CA LYS A 96 5.57 24.11 -9.14
C LYS A 96 5.05 23.05 -8.18
N LEU A 97 5.85 22.66 -7.20
CA LEU A 97 5.50 21.69 -6.16
C LEU A 97 5.53 22.35 -4.79
N PHE A 98 4.47 22.15 -4.01
CA PHE A 98 4.42 22.45 -2.58
C PHE A 98 4.05 21.15 -1.85
N ILE A 99 4.88 20.73 -0.89
CA ILE A 99 4.69 19.51 -0.11
C ILE A 99 4.88 19.82 1.39
N GLY A 100 4.06 19.23 2.23
CA GLY A 100 4.16 19.35 3.69
C GLY A 100 3.47 18.18 4.39
N GLU A 101 3.77 18.00 5.66
CA GLU A 101 3.25 16.95 6.54
C GLU A 101 2.64 17.55 7.81
N VAL A 102 1.77 16.81 8.49
CA VAL A 102 1.21 17.16 9.80
C VAL A 102 2.08 16.53 10.89
N LEU A 103 2.27 17.23 12.01
CA LEU A 103 3.16 16.79 13.09
C LEU A 103 2.71 15.47 13.76
N ASP A 104 1.40 15.29 13.98
CA ASP A 104 0.84 14.20 14.81
C ASP A 104 -0.04 13.23 13.99
N GLU A 105 0.40 12.88 12.78
CA GLU A 105 -0.34 11.98 11.88
C GLU A 105 -0.44 10.53 12.43
N ASP A 106 0.54 10.12 13.23
CA ASP A 106 0.60 8.81 13.88
C ASP A 106 -0.54 8.57 14.87
N THR A 107 -0.97 9.61 15.59
CA THR A 107 -2.03 9.56 16.59
C THR A 107 -3.37 9.21 15.95
N LEU A 108 -3.62 9.67 14.72
CA LEU A 108 -4.83 9.31 13.97
C LEU A 108 -4.84 7.82 13.60
N TYR A 109 -3.71 7.30 13.09
CA TYR A 109 -3.60 5.90 12.68
C TYR A 109 -3.68 4.92 13.85
N ALA A 110 -3.13 5.30 15.02
CA ALA A 110 -3.20 4.50 16.23
C ALA A 110 -4.64 4.23 16.70
N VAL A 111 -5.59 5.11 16.36
CA VAL A 111 -7.00 4.97 16.74
C VAL A 111 -7.80 4.20 15.68
N THR A 112 -7.43 4.30 14.40
CA THR A 112 -8.22 3.72 13.30
C THR A 112 -7.86 2.28 12.95
N ASN A 113 -6.59 1.87 13.06
CA ASN A 113 -6.15 0.52 12.71
C ASN A 113 -4.85 0.15 13.47
N PRO A 114 -4.90 0.05 14.81
CA PRO A 114 -3.71 -0.29 15.59
C PRO A 114 -3.28 -1.73 15.27
N PRO A 115 -2.00 -1.97 14.92
CA PRO A 115 -1.50 -3.33 14.87
C PRO A 115 -1.50 -3.94 16.27
N ASP A 116 -1.59 -5.27 16.33
CA ASP A 116 -1.22 -6.00 17.53
C ASP A 116 0.23 -5.68 17.89
N PRO A 117 0.60 -5.65 19.18
CA PRO A 117 1.93 -5.29 19.64
C PRO A 117 2.96 -6.41 19.39
N ASN A 118 3.15 -6.83 18.14
CA ASN A 118 4.11 -7.86 17.73
C ASN A 118 4.69 -7.59 16.32
N ILE A 119 5.87 -8.15 16.02
CA ILE A 119 6.56 -7.97 14.72
C ILE A 119 5.70 -8.44 13.56
N ALA A 120 4.97 -9.55 13.72
CA ALA A 120 4.21 -10.11 12.61
C ALA A 120 3.09 -9.16 12.15
N SER A 121 2.39 -8.55 13.10
CA SER A 121 1.36 -7.54 12.83
C SER A 121 1.98 -6.26 12.25
N LEU A 122 3.08 -5.76 12.81
CA LEU A 122 3.81 -4.62 12.24
C LEU A 122 4.27 -4.88 10.80
N ARG A 123 4.83 -6.07 10.54
CA ARG A 123 5.25 -6.50 9.21
C ARG A 123 4.06 -6.53 8.25
N MET A 124 2.93 -7.08 8.68
CA MET A 124 1.71 -7.14 7.88
C MET A 124 1.24 -5.73 7.50
N GLN A 125 1.15 -4.82 8.48
CA GLN A 125 0.73 -3.44 8.22
C GLN A 125 1.70 -2.67 7.32
N ILE A 126 3.01 -2.81 7.50
CA ILE A 126 3.98 -2.16 6.59
C ILE A 126 3.88 -2.77 5.18
N SER A 127 3.69 -4.10 5.08
CA SER A 127 3.55 -4.79 3.79
C SER A 127 2.24 -4.48 3.07
N ASN A 128 1.22 -3.96 3.76
CA ASN A 128 0.03 -3.41 3.13
C ASN A 128 0.38 -2.21 2.23
N TYR A 129 1.33 -1.37 2.66
CA TYR A 129 1.76 -0.17 1.95
C TYR A 129 2.91 -0.40 0.97
N TYR A 130 3.87 -1.26 1.33
CA TYR A 130 5.13 -1.39 0.59
C TYR A 130 5.38 -2.82 0.12
N ALA A 131 6.19 -2.96 -0.94
CA ALA A 131 6.67 -4.27 -1.36
C ALA A 131 7.46 -4.97 -0.24
N LEU A 132 7.50 -6.30 -0.26
CA LEU A 132 8.13 -7.08 0.83
C LEU A 132 9.59 -6.70 1.07
N HIS A 133 10.38 -6.50 0.01
CA HIS A 133 11.78 -6.11 0.14
C HIS A 133 11.97 -4.74 0.79
N VAL A 134 11.04 -3.80 0.58
CA VAL A 134 11.02 -2.49 1.26
C VAL A 134 10.62 -2.69 2.72
N THR A 135 9.57 -3.47 2.97
CA THR A 135 9.10 -3.81 4.32
C THR A 135 10.23 -4.40 5.17
N ASP A 136 10.97 -5.36 4.62
CA ASP A 136 12.11 -6.01 5.27
C ASP A 136 13.24 -5.03 5.60
N ARG A 137 13.47 -4.04 4.75
CA ARG A 137 14.44 -2.99 5.02
C ARG A 137 13.97 -2.05 6.11
N LEU A 138 12.72 -1.60 6.05
CA LEU A 138 12.13 -0.70 7.05
C LEU A 138 12.16 -1.32 8.45
N LEU A 139 11.77 -2.59 8.58
CA LEU A 139 11.71 -3.28 9.87
C LEU A 139 13.06 -3.33 10.60
N LYS A 140 14.19 -3.28 9.88
CA LYS A 140 15.53 -3.23 10.51
C LYS A 140 15.80 -1.94 11.27
N HIS A 141 15.03 -0.88 10.99
CA HIS A 141 15.19 0.42 11.63
C HIS A 141 14.27 0.61 12.84
N TYR A 142 13.33 -0.31 13.08
CA TYR A 142 12.43 -0.24 14.24
C TYR A 142 12.95 -1.16 15.34
N THR A 143 13.17 -0.58 16.53
CA THR A 143 13.37 -1.36 17.75
C THR A 143 12.01 -1.57 18.40
N LEU A 144 11.64 -2.82 18.67
CA LEU A 144 10.38 -3.08 19.34
C LEU A 144 10.39 -2.51 20.77
N PRO A 145 9.27 -1.95 21.24
CA PRO A 145 9.10 -1.71 22.66
C PRO A 145 9.18 -3.04 23.40
N GLN A 146 10.05 -3.12 24.41
CA GLN A 146 10.09 -4.23 25.35
C GLN A 146 8.79 -4.19 26.15
N ILE A 147 7.91 -5.17 25.94
CA ILE A 147 6.65 -5.26 26.67
C ILE A 147 6.99 -5.46 28.15
N LYS A 148 6.84 -4.42 28.98
CA LYS A 148 6.67 -4.62 30.42
C LYS A 148 5.29 -5.19 30.62
N ASP A 149 5.21 -6.34 31.27
CA ASP A 149 3.97 -7.04 31.59
C ASP A 149 2.85 -6.07 31.98
N LYS A 150 1.70 -6.20 31.31
CA LYS A 150 0.44 -5.68 31.83
C LYS A 150 0.25 -6.32 33.21
N LYS A 151 0.50 -5.56 34.28
CA LYS A 151 -0.03 -5.92 35.60
C LYS A 151 -1.55 -5.89 35.47
N GLY A 152 -2.16 -7.07 35.66
CA GLY A 152 -3.61 -7.26 35.63
C GLY A 152 -4.34 -6.61 36.78
#